data_AF-A0A6N2EGG5-F1
#
_entry.id   AF-A0A6N2EGG5-F1
#
_cell.length_a   1.000
_cell.length_b   1.000
_cell.length_c   1.000
_cell.angle_alpha   90.00
_cell.angle_beta   90.00
_cell.angle_gamma   90.00
#
_symmetry.space_group_name_H-M   'P 1'
#
loop_
_entity.id
_entity.type
_entity.pdbx_description
1 polymer ?
#
loop_
_entity_poly.entity_id
_entity_poly.type
_entity_poly.pdbx_seq_one_letter_code
_entity_poly.pdbx_strand_id
1 'polypeptide(L)'
;MKVTRFLVVSAVLVALAATPVFAQAWTDQDVIVNISANMPELTQLRFVQGNTELDLVEPQAVLIGTMHERSNNPGGYIVSLTSLRSGALAGPDGETAAYELSYDGSVIDLSSGSATLTTAGGRTPAAGVSREIVVTPQVDGEADFLAAGAYTDTLTFTISGQ
;
A
#
# COMPACT_ATOMS: atom_id res chain seq x y z
N MET A 1 -88.91 -69.99 -42.14
CA MET A 1 -89.37 -70.26 -40.76
C MET A 1 -89.00 -69.07 -39.87
N LYS A 2 -89.83 -68.72 -38.88
CA LYS A 2 -89.57 -67.60 -37.95
C LYS A 2 -88.63 -68.03 -36.81
N VAL A 3 -87.75 -67.13 -36.37
CA VAL A 3 -87.43 -66.89 -34.94
C VAL A 3 -87.29 -65.37 -34.76
N THR A 4 -87.59 -64.82 -33.57
CA THR A 4 -87.78 -63.35 -33.40
C THR A 4 -87.49 -62.89 -31.94
N ARG A 5 -86.90 -61.69 -31.76
CA ARG A 5 -86.63 -60.96 -30.49
C ARG A 5 -85.54 -61.59 -29.59
N PHE A 6 -84.97 -60.99 -28.51
CA PHE A 6 -85.10 -59.73 -27.72
C PHE A 6 -83.67 -59.28 -27.27
N LEU A 7 -83.34 -58.11 -26.65
CA LEU A 7 -83.80 -56.70 -26.72
C LEU A 7 -83.00 -55.80 -25.71
N VAL A 8 -82.46 -54.64 -26.16
CA VAL A 8 -82.03 -53.43 -25.36
C VAL A 8 -80.81 -53.54 -24.42
N VAL A 9 -79.95 -52.50 -24.41
CA VAL A 9 -79.62 -51.59 -23.26
C VAL A 9 -78.77 -50.41 -23.77
N SER A 10 -79.12 -49.19 -23.36
CA SER A 10 -78.40 -47.95 -23.69
C SER A 10 -77.15 -47.75 -22.83
N ALA A 11 -76.12 -47.10 -23.38
CA ALA A 11 -75.04 -46.49 -22.59
C ALA A 11 -74.86 -45.01 -22.99
N VAL A 12 -74.83 -44.15 -21.98
CA VAL A 12 -74.90 -42.68 -22.05
C VAL A 12 -73.67 -42.06 -22.72
N LEU A 13 -73.91 -40.99 -23.49
CA LEU A 13 -72.90 -40.10 -24.04
C LEU A 13 -72.25 -39.27 -22.92
N VAL A 14 -70.93 -39.41 -22.71
CA VAL A 14 -70.14 -38.41 -21.98
C VAL A 14 -68.98 -37.98 -22.86
N ALA A 15 -69.15 -36.83 -23.51
CA ALA A 15 -68.06 -36.15 -24.19
C ALA A 15 -67.16 -35.51 -23.14
N LEU A 16 -66.05 -36.17 -22.80
CA LEU A 16 -65.03 -35.59 -21.93
C LEU A 16 -64.24 -34.55 -22.75
N ALA A 17 -64.64 -33.28 -22.61
CA ALA A 17 -63.96 -32.18 -23.29
C ALA A 17 -62.50 -32.12 -22.85
N ALA A 18 -61.59 -32.22 -23.82
CA ALA A 18 -60.17 -32.10 -23.55
C ALA A 18 -59.83 -30.65 -23.16
N THR A 19 -59.36 -30.46 -21.93
CA THR A 19 -58.45 -29.36 -21.61
C THR A 19 -57.07 -29.97 -21.39
N PRO A 20 -56.09 -29.73 -22.29
CA PRO A 20 -54.71 -29.95 -21.92
C PRO A 20 -54.40 -28.98 -20.78
N VAL A 21 -54.19 -29.51 -19.58
CA VAL A 21 -53.52 -28.75 -18.53
C VAL A 21 -52.11 -28.51 -19.05
N PHE A 22 -51.87 -27.31 -19.57
CA PHE A 22 -50.53 -26.87 -19.91
C PHE A 22 -49.74 -26.83 -18.61
N ALA A 23 -49.00 -27.90 -18.34
CA ALA A 23 -47.91 -27.85 -17.38
C ALA A 23 -46.98 -26.74 -17.87
N GLN A 24 -46.96 -25.61 -17.15
CA GLN A 24 -46.04 -24.54 -17.42
C GLN A 24 -44.64 -25.10 -17.16
N ALA A 25 -43.96 -25.50 -18.23
CA ALA A 25 -42.55 -25.81 -18.18
C ALA A 25 -41.85 -24.54 -17.73
N TRP A 26 -41.34 -24.56 -16.49
CA TRP A 26 -40.43 -23.53 -16.01
C TRP A 26 -39.20 -23.61 -16.91
N THR A 27 -39.06 -22.65 -17.81
CA THR A 27 -37.82 -22.48 -18.54
C THR A 27 -36.81 -21.89 -17.58
N ASP A 28 -35.69 -22.58 -17.37
CA ASP A 28 -34.59 -22.02 -16.59
C ASP A 28 -34.20 -20.67 -17.19
N GLN A 29 -34.16 -19.63 -16.34
CA GLN A 29 -33.87 -18.26 -16.74
C GLN A 29 -32.56 -17.83 -16.08
N ASP A 30 -31.48 -17.85 -16.84
CA ASP A 30 -30.18 -17.38 -16.38
C ASP A 30 -30.16 -15.84 -16.33
N VAL A 31 -29.83 -15.29 -15.16
CA VAL A 31 -29.61 -13.85 -14.95
C VAL A 31 -28.13 -13.61 -14.69
N ILE A 32 -27.41 -13.11 -15.70
CA ILE A 32 -26.00 -12.76 -15.59
C ILE A 32 -25.88 -11.35 -14.99
N VAL A 33 -25.32 -11.26 -13.78
CA VAL A 33 -25.02 -9.98 -13.12
C VAL A 33 -23.51 -9.71 -13.21
N ASN A 34 -23.13 -8.66 -13.92
CA ASN A 34 -21.74 -8.21 -14.01
C ASN A 34 -21.44 -7.22 -12.87
N ILE A 35 -20.39 -7.47 -12.09
CA ILE A 35 -19.91 -6.59 -11.03
C ILE A 35 -18.50 -6.12 -11.41
N SER A 36 -18.26 -4.81 -11.34
CA SER A 36 -16.95 -4.20 -11.63
C SER A 36 -16.55 -3.21 -10.54
N ALA A 37 -15.24 -3.07 -10.32
CA ALA A 37 -14.63 -2.12 -9.40
C ALA A 37 -13.34 -1.56 -10.01
N ASN A 38 -12.91 -0.40 -9.54
CA ASN A 38 -11.63 0.21 -9.91
C ASN A 38 -10.76 0.40 -8.66
N MET A 39 -9.44 0.21 -8.79
CA MET A 39 -8.45 0.48 -7.74
C MET A 39 -7.54 1.59 -8.25
N PRO A 40 -7.53 2.78 -7.63
CA PRO A 40 -6.58 3.84 -8.01
C PRO A 40 -5.14 3.42 -7.70
N GLU A 41 -4.17 4.05 -8.36
CA GLU A 41 -2.78 3.92 -7.96
C GLU A 41 -2.60 4.46 -6.53
N LEU A 42 -1.86 3.71 -5.72
CA LEU A 42 -1.46 4.07 -4.37
C LEU A 42 0.06 3.97 -4.33
N THR A 43 0.72 5.12 -4.23
CA THR A 43 2.15 5.24 -3.96
C THR A 43 2.32 6.31 -2.90
N GLN A 44 2.68 5.91 -1.68
CA GLN A 44 2.58 6.74 -0.48
C GLN A 44 3.77 6.54 0.46
N LEU A 45 4.31 7.64 0.96
CA LEU A 45 5.15 7.67 2.17
C LEU A 45 4.34 8.25 3.33
N ARG A 46 4.64 7.75 4.54
CA ARG A 46 4.25 8.37 5.80
C ARG A 46 5.40 8.25 6.79
N PHE A 47 5.93 9.38 7.23
CA PHE A 47 6.91 9.42 8.31
C PHE A 47 6.21 9.44 9.68
N VAL A 48 6.78 8.72 10.65
CA VAL A 48 6.46 8.81 12.07
C VAL A 48 7.71 9.30 12.78
N GLN A 49 7.64 10.52 13.32
CA GLN A 49 8.76 11.16 13.99
C GLN A 49 9.10 10.43 15.30
N GLY A 50 10.39 10.18 15.51
CA GLY A 50 11.00 9.69 16.75
C GLY A 50 11.64 10.85 17.52
N ASN A 51 12.81 10.62 18.12
CA ASN A 51 13.56 11.70 18.75
C ASN A 51 14.41 12.45 17.71
N THR A 52 14.17 13.73 17.50
CA THR A 52 14.96 14.57 16.58
C THR A 52 16.01 15.44 17.28
N GLU A 53 16.18 15.29 18.59
CA GLU A 53 17.25 15.94 19.34
C GLU A 53 18.52 15.08 19.28
N LEU A 54 19.58 15.65 18.70
CA LEU A 54 20.91 15.06 18.59
C LEU A 54 21.83 15.75 19.60
N ASP A 55 22.52 14.97 20.43
CA ASP A 55 23.59 15.49 21.27
C ASP A 55 24.88 15.56 20.44
N LEU A 56 25.53 16.73 20.41
CA LEU A 56 26.79 16.97 19.71
C LEU A 56 28.00 17.00 20.67
N VAL A 57 27.76 16.97 21.98
CA VAL A 57 28.80 16.88 23.03
C VAL A 57 29.01 15.42 23.42
N GLU A 58 27.93 14.65 23.57
CA GLU A 58 27.96 13.19 23.77
C GLU A 58 27.35 12.47 22.55
N PRO A 59 28.05 12.42 21.41
CA PRO A 59 27.50 11.95 20.14
C PRO A 59 27.12 10.48 20.18
N GLN A 60 25.85 10.20 19.88
CA GLN A 60 25.26 8.86 19.89
C GLN A 60 24.26 8.68 18.74
N ALA A 61 23.99 7.42 18.39
CA ALA A 61 23.00 7.08 17.37
C ALA A 61 21.56 7.31 17.90
N VAL A 62 20.78 8.11 17.18
CA VAL A 62 19.39 8.47 17.55
C VAL A 62 18.41 8.01 16.48
N LEU A 63 17.37 7.28 16.88
CA LEU A 63 16.23 6.94 16.02
C LEU A 63 15.34 8.17 15.81
N ILE A 64 15.56 8.87 14.69
CA ILE A 64 14.82 10.08 14.33
C ILE A 64 13.40 9.80 13.82
N GLY A 65 13.11 8.56 13.44
CA GLY A 65 11.76 8.09 13.17
C GLY A 65 11.67 6.82 12.33
N THR A 66 10.45 6.52 11.89
CA THR A 66 10.15 5.38 11.02
C THR A 66 9.43 5.86 9.76
N MET A 67 9.94 5.47 8.60
CA MET A 67 9.27 5.68 7.32
C MET A 67 8.35 4.50 7.01
N HIS A 68 7.12 4.75 6.59
CA HIS A 68 6.22 3.73 6.07
C HIS A 68 6.02 3.91 4.56
N GLU A 69 6.44 2.89 3.81
CA GLU A 69 6.37 2.79 2.35
C GLU A 69 5.12 1.98 1.95
N ARG A 70 4.30 2.50 1.03
CA ARG A 70 3.15 1.76 0.47
C ARG A 70 3.09 1.96 -1.04
N SER A 71 3.05 0.86 -1.79
CA SER A 71 2.83 0.86 -3.24
C SER A 71 1.92 -0.28 -3.68
N ASN A 72 0.91 0.01 -4.50
CA ASN A 72 0.13 -1.01 -5.23
C ASN A 72 0.54 -1.16 -6.70
N ASN A 73 1.55 -0.42 -7.14
CA ASN A 73 2.11 -0.52 -8.49
C ASN A 73 2.81 -1.91 -8.64
N PRO A 74 2.48 -2.71 -9.67
CA PRO A 74 3.08 -4.02 -9.89
C PRO A 74 4.51 -3.97 -10.46
N GLY A 75 4.91 -2.88 -11.11
CA GLY A 75 6.28 -2.64 -11.57
C GLY A 75 7.22 -2.29 -10.42
N GLY A 76 6.70 -1.63 -9.38
CA GLY A 76 7.45 -1.36 -8.16
C GLY A 76 7.36 0.07 -7.66
N TYR A 77 8.37 0.46 -6.88
CA TYR A 77 8.57 1.84 -6.44
C TYR A 77 10.05 2.12 -6.13
N ILE A 78 10.41 3.41 -6.23
CA ILE A 78 11.68 3.96 -5.76
C ILE A 78 11.40 4.92 -4.61
N VAL A 79 12.21 4.86 -3.55
CA VAL A 79 12.29 5.90 -2.52
C VAL A 79 13.65 6.59 -2.61
N SER A 80 13.65 7.91 -2.66
CA SER A 80 14.85 8.74 -2.66
C SER A 80 14.85 9.74 -1.51
N LEU A 81 16.05 10.21 -1.18
CA LEU A 81 16.34 11.19 -0.14
C LEU A 81 17.18 12.32 -0.73
N THR A 82 16.88 13.54 -0.33
CA THR A 82 17.72 14.73 -0.54
C THR A 82 17.98 15.40 0.80
N SER A 83 19.24 15.68 1.11
CA SER A 83 19.67 16.53 2.22
C SER A 83 19.97 17.92 1.68
N LEU A 84 19.48 18.97 2.35
CA LEU A 84 19.80 20.36 1.99
C LEU A 84 21.29 20.68 2.16
N ARG A 85 22.00 19.92 2.99
CA ARG A 85 23.38 20.18 3.43
C ARG A 85 24.33 18.98 3.25
N SER A 86 23.97 18.01 2.41
CA SER A 86 24.79 16.84 2.07
C SER A 86 25.32 16.03 3.27
N GLY A 87 24.47 15.78 4.26
CA GLY A 87 24.85 15.01 5.45
C GLY A 87 25.58 15.81 6.54
N ALA A 88 25.38 17.13 6.59
CA ALA A 88 25.88 17.98 7.66
C ALA A 88 24.78 18.88 8.24
N LEU A 89 24.75 19.04 9.56
CA LEU A 89 23.94 20.05 10.22
C LEU A 89 24.64 21.41 10.11
N ALA A 90 23.91 22.47 9.78
CA ALA A 90 24.42 23.83 9.77
C ALA A 90 24.10 24.56 11.09
N GLY A 91 25.12 25.14 11.72
CA GLY A 91 25.05 25.84 13.00
C GLY A 91 25.29 27.35 12.93
N PRO A 92 25.56 27.99 14.08
CA PRO A 92 25.96 29.40 14.17
C PRO A 92 27.23 29.71 13.37
N ASP A 93 27.40 30.97 12.99
CA ASP A 93 28.62 31.54 12.38
C ASP A 93 29.21 30.79 11.15
N GLY A 94 28.41 29.91 10.53
CA GLY A 94 28.80 29.10 9.39
C GLY A 94 29.41 27.73 9.74
N GLU A 95 29.43 27.35 11.01
CA GLU A 95 29.91 26.05 11.46
C GLU A 95 29.00 24.91 10.98
N THR A 96 29.58 23.70 10.88
CA THR A 96 28.91 22.50 10.39
C THR A 96 29.30 21.27 11.18
N ALA A 97 28.32 20.46 11.57
CA ALA A 97 28.53 19.16 12.20
C ALA A 97 28.11 18.05 11.22
N ALA A 98 29.03 17.19 10.79
CA ALA A 98 28.71 16.06 9.94
C ALA A 98 27.86 15.02 10.69
N TYR A 99 27.06 14.23 9.97
CA TYR A 99 26.34 13.10 10.53
C TYR A 99 26.26 11.93 9.54
N GLU A 100 26.23 10.72 10.07
CA GLU A 100 25.88 9.51 9.33
C GLU A 100 24.37 9.30 9.43
N LEU A 101 23.73 8.94 8.31
CA LEU A 101 22.34 8.48 8.28
C LEU A 101 22.30 7.02 7.88
N SER A 102 21.49 6.23 8.56
CA SER A 102 21.12 4.89 8.10
C SER A 102 19.61 4.76 7.89
N TYR A 103 19.26 3.94 6.89
CA TYR A 103 17.90 3.58 6.53
C TYR A 103 17.77 2.07 6.66
N ASP A 104 16.93 1.61 7.58
CA ASP A 104 16.70 0.19 7.88
C ASP A 104 18.01 -0.57 8.16
N GLY A 105 18.91 0.06 8.93
CA GLY A 105 20.24 -0.44 9.28
C GLY A 105 21.31 -0.33 8.18
N SER A 106 20.97 0.16 6.98
CA SER A 106 21.92 0.40 5.90
C SER A 106 22.41 1.85 5.90
N VAL A 107 23.72 2.08 6.02
CA VAL A 107 24.33 3.42 5.95
C VAL A 107 24.10 4.03 4.56
N ILE A 108 23.76 5.32 4.54
CA ILE A 108 23.42 6.09 3.35
C ILE A 108 24.48 7.17 3.12
N ASP A 109 25.14 7.12 1.96
CA ASP A 109 26.05 8.18 1.52
C ASP A 109 25.25 9.42 1.08
N LEU A 110 25.40 10.52 1.81
CA LEU A 110 24.79 11.82 1.54
C LEU A 110 25.78 12.84 0.96
N SER A 111 27.02 12.46 0.65
CA SER A 111 28.07 13.39 0.16
C SER A 111 27.69 14.14 -1.12
N SER A 112 26.81 13.57 -1.94
CA SER A 112 26.27 14.19 -3.17
C SER A 112 25.03 15.07 -2.94
N GLY A 113 24.54 15.18 -1.72
CA GLY A 113 23.26 15.83 -1.38
C GLY A 113 22.03 14.95 -1.59
N SER A 114 22.15 13.77 -2.22
CA SER A 114 21.01 12.88 -2.47
C SER A 114 21.39 11.40 -2.50
N ALA A 115 20.41 10.53 -2.24
CA ALA A 115 20.58 9.08 -2.27
C ALA A 115 19.29 8.36 -2.73
N THR A 116 19.44 7.14 -3.24
CA THR A 116 18.33 6.19 -3.40
C THR A 116 18.32 5.26 -2.20
N LEU A 117 17.18 5.19 -1.50
CA LEU A 117 17.01 4.43 -0.27
C LEU A 117 16.41 3.04 -0.52
N THR A 118 15.43 2.95 -1.41
CA THR A 118 14.74 1.71 -1.77
C THR A 118 14.48 1.67 -3.26
N THR A 119 14.71 0.50 -3.87
CA THR A 119 14.24 0.14 -5.20
C THR A 119 13.59 -1.23 -5.08
N ALA A 120 12.25 -1.27 -5.09
CA ALA A 120 11.47 -2.47 -4.84
C ALA A 120 10.67 -2.86 -6.08
N GLY A 121 10.96 -4.03 -6.68
CA GLY A 121 10.34 -4.51 -7.92
C GLY A 121 8.93 -5.10 -7.76
N GLY A 122 8.04 -4.44 -7.01
CA GLY A 122 6.65 -4.85 -6.90
C GLY A 122 5.86 -4.17 -5.77
N ARG A 123 4.66 -4.70 -5.53
CA ARG A 123 3.71 -4.19 -4.53
C ARG A 123 4.20 -4.41 -3.09
N THR A 124 3.89 -3.47 -2.20
CA THR A 124 4.00 -3.69 -0.76
C THR A 124 2.84 -4.56 -0.24
N PRO A 125 2.96 -5.18 0.95
CA PRO A 125 1.81 -5.64 1.71
C PRO A 125 0.79 -4.50 1.93
N ALA A 126 -0.47 -4.83 2.22
CA ALA A 126 -1.52 -3.83 2.45
C ALA A 126 -1.20 -2.87 3.62
N ALA A 127 -0.49 -3.35 4.63
CA ALA A 127 0.01 -2.57 5.77
C ALA A 127 1.18 -1.64 5.41
N GLY A 128 1.83 -1.85 4.26
CA GLY A 128 3.09 -1.21 3.88
C GLY A 128 4.32 -1.96 4.38
N VAL A 129 5.47 -1.32 4.23
CA VAL A 129 6.76 -1.70 4.79
C VAL A 129 7.23 -0.57 5.70
N SER A 130 7.75 -0.89 6.87
CA SER A 130 8.32 0.09 7.81
C SER A 130 9.85 0.05 7.71
N ARG A 131 10.50 1.21 7.77
CA ARG A 131 11.96 1.38 7.68
C ARG A 131 12.40 2.35 8.77
N GLU A 132 13.36 1.95 9.60
CA GLU A 132 13.90 2.84 10.63
C GLU A 132 14.85 3.87 10.03
N ILE A 133 14.87 5.08 10.58
CA ILE A 133 15.82 6.14 10.19
C ILE A 133 16.59 6.56 11.42
N VAL A 134 17.89 6.26 11.42
CA VAL A 134 18.81 6.55 12.53
C VAL A 134 19.86 7.53 12.05
N VAL A 135 20.16 8.55 12.87
CA VAL A 135 21.21 9.54 12.63
C VAL A 135 22.24 9.46 13.75
N THR A 136 23.52 9.45 13.38
CA THR A 136 24.66 9.42 14.30
C THR A 136 25.56 10.62 14.00
N PRO A 137 25.69 11.61 14.90
CA PRO A 137 26.63 12.72 14.71
C PRO A 137 28.06 12.22 14.51
N GLN A 138 28.81 12.87 13.63
CA GLN A 138 30.22 12.58 13.30
C GLN A 138 31.08 13.77 13.72
N VAL A 139 30.99 14.11 15.01
CA VAL A 139 31.77 15.14 15.71
C VAL A 139 32.50 14.49 16.86
N ASP A 140 33.70 14.97 17.19
CA ASP A 140 34.40 14.54 18.41
C ASP A 140 34.13 15.58 19.50
N GLY A 141 33.11 15.35 20.33
CA GLY A 141 32.55 16.34 21.26
C GLY A 141 33.52 16.91 22.32
N GLU A 142 34.71 16.33 22.48
CA GLU A 142 35.80 16.84 23.33
C GLU A 142 36.90 17.61 22.54
N ALA A 143 37.00 17.39 21.22
CA ALA A 143 37.99 18.04 20.35
C ALA A 143 37.39 19.16 19.48
N ASP A 144 36.16 18.98 19.01
CA ASP A 144 35.40 19.93 18.21
C ASP A 144 34.56 20.82 19.13
N PHE A 145 35.17 21.90 19.66
CA PHE A 145 34.46 22.96 20.39
C PHE A 145 33.57 23.79 19.45
N LEU A 146 32.46 23.19 19.01
CA LEU A 146 31.42 23.83 18.21
C LEU A 146 30.77 24.99 18.96
N ALA A 147 30.48 26.06 18.23
CA ALA A 147 29.78 27.24 18.73
C ALA A 147 28.38 26.86 19.24
N ALA A 148 28.05 27.35 20.44
CA ALA A 148 26.77 27.05 21.09
C ALA A 148 25.58 27.62 20.31
N GLY A 149 24.70 26.74 19.84
CA GLY A 149 23.47 27.11 19.14
C GLY A 149 22.76 25.91 18.51
N ALA A 150 21.75 26.18 17.69
CA ALA A 150 20.99 25.15 17.00
C ALA A 150 21.69 24.73 15.70
N TYR A 151 21.89 23.42 15.54
CA TYR A 151 22.44 22.79 14.35
C TYR A 151 21.30 22.10 13.57
N THR A 152 21.13 22.41 12.29
CA THR A 152 19.97 21.95 11.51
C THR A 152 20.31 21.52 10.08
N ASP A 153 19.61 20.48 9.60
CA ASP A 153 19.52 20.10 8.19
C ASP A 153 18.04 19.82 7.86
N THR A 154 17.70 19.78 6.57
CA THR A 154 16.37 19.43 6.08
C THR A 154 16.47 18.25 5.14
N LEU A 155 15.86 17.14 5.54
CA LEU A 155 15.76 15.89 4.78
C LEU A 155 14.43 15.81 4.05
N THR A 156 14.47 15.64 2.73
CA THR A 156 13.29 15.48 1.87
C THR A 156 13.24 14.07 1.32
N PHE A 157 12.19 13.31 1.67
CA PHE A 157 11.96 11.96 1.17
C PHE A 157 10.91 11.98 0.07
N THR A 158 11.17 11.28 -1.03
CA THR A 158 10.24 11.16 -2.19
C THR A 158 10.00 9.69 -2.50
N ILE A 159 8.78 9.35 -2.92
CA ILE A 159 8.44 8.04 -3.49
C ILE A 159 7.83 8.20 -4.87
N SER A 160 8.16 7.30 -5.79
CA SER A 160 7.57 7.21 -7.12
C SER A 160 7.29 5.76 -7.50
N GLY A 161 6.20 5.52 -8.21
CA GLY A 161 5.93 4.22 -8.86
C GLY A 161 6.87 4.01 -10.05
N GLN A 162 7.06 2.75 -10.44
CA GLN A 162 7.85 2.35 -11.61
C GLN A 162 6.98 1.91 -12.79
#